data_AF-A0A7M2YYQ7-F1
#
_entry.id   AF-A0A7M2YYQ7-F1
#
_cell.length_a   1.000
_cell.length_b   1.000
_cell.length_c   1.000
_cell.angle_alpha   90.00
_cell.angle_beta   90.00
_cell.angle_gamma   90.00
#
_symmetry.space_group_name_H-M   'P 1'
#
loop_
_entity.id
_entity.type
_entity.pdbx_description
1 polymer ?
#
loop_
_entity_poly.entity_id
_entity_poly.type
_entity_poly.pdbx_seq_one_letter_code
_entity_poly.pdbx_strand_id
1 'polypeptide(L)'
;MSRFPDRRYFARAAHETGFRAGPLETVFRLAHLLGELAADHGGELSLRGGTALNLLHLDVPRLSVDVDLDFVGNTDAEEARRRRPELLAEIELLARAIGYKVVQERPSYAMGHLRLRYRDASGLASFLKLDVNFLDRVPVLPTERRPLRHPFATTSLRSTSRRSRSTSSPSAS
;
A
#
# COMPACT_ATOMS: atom_id res chain seq x y z
N MET A 1 -17.11 10.75 -8.45
CA MET A 1 -16.75 11.31 -7.12
C MET A 1 -15.31 10.92 -6.81
N SER A 2 -14.51 11.81 -6.23
CA SER A 2 -13.13 11.50 -5.82
C SER A 2 -13.14 10.38 -4.77
N ARG A 3 -12.29 9.36 -4.95
CA ARG A 3 -12.09 8.27 -3.97
C ARG A 3 -11.41 8.74 -2.69
N PHE A 4 -10.75 9.90 -2.72
CA PHE A 4 -10.04 10.47 -1.59
C PHE A 4 -10.74 11.73 -1.07
N PRO A 5 -10.70 11.99 0.26
CA PRO A 5 -11.27 13.19 0.86
C PRO A 5 -10.73 14.50 0.28
N ASP A 6 -11.48 15.58 0.48
CA ASP A 6 -11.13 16.90 -0.01
C ASP A 6 -10.23 17.69 0.97
N ARG A 7 -9.89 18.92 0.56
CA ARG A 7 -9.03 19.82 1.36
C ARG A 7 -9.66 20.17 2.71
N ARG A 8 -10.99 20.27 2.79
CA ARG A 8 -11.69 20.61 4.04
C ARG A 8 -11.56 19.48 5.05
N TYR A 9 -11.61 18.24 4.59
CA TYR A 9 -11.35 17.08 5.44
C TYR A 9 -9.95 17.12 6.04
N PHE A 10 -8.92 17.27 5.21
CA PHE A 10 -7.53 17.27 5.71
C PHE A 10 -7.19 18.51 6.55
N ALA A 11 -7.84 19.65 6.32
CA ALA A 11 -7.69 20.82 7.19
C ALA A 11 -8.25 20.58 8.60
N ARG A 12 -9.41 19.90 8.71
CA ARG A 12 -9.96 19.52 10.02
C ARG A 12 -9.11 18.47 10.72
N ALA A 13 -8.71 17.41 10.00
CA ALA A 13 -7.82 16.39 10.56
C ALA A 13 -6.49 17.00 11.05
N ALA A 14 -5.95 17.99 10.33
CA ALA A 14 -4.76 18.73 10.75
C ALA A 14 -4.98 19.49 12.07
N HIS A 15 -6.13 20.16 12.22
CA HIS A 15 -6.50 20.85 13.45
C HIS A 15 -6.68 19.87 14.64
N GLU A 16 -7.34 18.74 14.44
CA GLU A 16 -7.62 17.75 15.49
C GLU A 16 -6.37 17.00 15.96
N THR A 17 -5.43 16.74 15.05
CA THR A 17 -4.24 15.92 15.33
C THR A 17 -2.98 16.73 15.61
N GLY A 18 -2.95 18.01 15.24
CA GLY A 18 -1.74 18.83 15.25
C GLY A 18 -0.77 18.55 14.10
N PHE A 19 -1.07 17.60 13.20
CA PHE A 19 -0.24 17.30 12.04
C PHE A 19 -0.53 18.22 10.85
N ARG A 20 0.41 18.31 9.91
CA ARG A 20 0.20 19.04 8.64
C ARG A 20 -0.73 18.28 7.70
N ALA A 21 -1.61 19.00 7.00
CA ALA A 21 -2.62 18.44 6.09
C ALA A 21 -2.03 17.58 4.95
N GLY A 22 -0.92 18.01 4.33
CA GLY A 22 -0.28 17.25 3.25
C GLY A 22 0.18 15.86 3.68
N PRO A 23 1.01 15.73 4.74
CA PRO A 23 1.37 14.43 5.32
C PRO A 23 0.17 13.58 5.76
N LEU A 24 -0.89 14.18 6.30
CA LEU A 24 -2.12 13.45 6.65
C LEU A 24 -2.78 12.84 5.39
N GLU A 25 -2.85 13.58 4.30
CA GLU A 25 -3.35 13.03 3.04
C GLU A 25 -2.46 11.89 2.53
N THR A 26 -1.14 12.06 2.61
CA THR A 26 -0.20 11.00 2.24
C THR A 26 -0.41 9.73 3.07
N VAL A 27 -0.58 9.85 4.39
CA VAL A 27 -0.85 8.70 5.27
C VAL A 27 -2.23 8.09 5.01
N PHE A 28 -3.25 8.88 4.68
CA PHE A 28 -4.58 8.36 4.30
C PHE A 28 -4.48 7.51 3.03
N ARG A 29 -3.80 8.03 2.01
CA ARG A 29 -3.56 7.36 0.73
C ARG A 29 -2.74 6.09 0.89
N LEU A 30 -1.71 6.15 1.73
CA LEU A 30 -0.90 5.01 2.12
C LEU A 30 -1.75 3.93 2.80
N ALA A 31 -2.58 4.29 3.78
CA ALA A 31 -3.44 3.34 4.49
C ALA A 31 -4.45 2.68 3.53
N HIS A 32 -5.01 3.45 2.59
CA HIS A 32 -5.84 2.91 1.52
C HIS A 32 -5.06 1.92 0.64
N LEU A 33 -3.87 2.27 0.17
CA LEU A 33 -3.04 1.40 -0.67
C LEU A 33 -2.69 0.09 0.06
N LEU A 34 -2.30 0.17 1.34
CA LEU A 34 -2.01 -1.00 2.16
C LEU A 34 -3.25 -1.90 2.33
N GLY A 35 -4.44 -1.32 2.46
CA GLY A 35 -5.69 -2.07 2.51
C GLY A 35 -5.96 -2.88 1.24
N GLU A 36 -5.76 -2.28 0.06
CA GLU A 36 -5.92 -2.98 -1.22
C GLU A 36 -4.83 -4.05 -1.42
N LEU A 37 -3.56 -3.73 -1.11
CA LEU A 37 -2.46 -4.69 -1.19
C LEU A 37 -2.66 -5.87 -0.23
N ALA A 38 -3.17 -5.64 0.97
CA ALA A 38 -3.45 -6.71 1.94
C ALA A 38 -4.59 -7.63 1.48
N ALA A 39 -5.55 -7.10 0.71
CA ALA A 39 -6.65 -7.88 0.14
C ALA A 39 -6.15 -8.85 -0.95
N ASP A 40 -5.29 -8.36 -1.86
CA ASP A 40 -4.85 -9.14 -3.02
C ASP A 40 -3.55 -9.93 -2.76
N HIS A 41 -2.67 -9.43 -1.89
CA HIS A 41 -1.30 -9.94 -1.69
C HIS A 41 -0.90 -10.09 -0.22
N GLY A 42 -1.84 -10.05 0.74
CA GLY A 42 -1.54 -10.10 2.17
C GLY A 42 -0.94 -11.42 2.69
N GLY A 43 -0.78 -12.44 1.84
CA GLY A 43 -0.02 -13.65 2.13
C GLY A 43 1.42 -13.63 1.59
N GLU A 44 1.72 -12.69 0.68
CA GLU A 44 3.01 -12.60 -0.01
C GLU A 44 3.81 -11.35 0.39
N LEU A 45 3.17 -10.35 1.01
CA LEU A 45 3.78 -9.07 1.38
C LEU A 45 3.68 -8.82 2.89
N SER A 46 4.78 -8.35 3.48
CA SER A 46 4.87 -7.94 4.88
C SER A 46 5.27 -6.46 4.98
N LEU A 47 4.54 -5.68 5.79
CA LEU A 47 4.86 -4.27 6.04
C LEU A 47 5.99 -4.14 7.08
N ARG A 48 6.98 -3.28 6.79
CA ARG A 48 8.11 -3.01 7.69
C ARG A 48 8.36 -1.51 7.89
N GLY A 49 9.44 -1.21 8.61
CA GLY A 49 9.95 0.14 8.77
C GLY A 49 9.10 1.05 9.67
N GLY A 50 9.29 2.36 9.51
CA GLY A 50 8.63 3.37 10.35
C GLY A 50 7.12 3.39 10.19
N THR A 51 6.61 2.98 9.03
CA THR A 51 5.17 2.91 8.75
C THR A 51 4.51 1.75 9.48
N ALA A 52 5.14 0.56 9.50
CA ALA A 52 4.68 -0.55 10.34
C ALA A 52 4.64 -0.14 11.82
N LEU A 53 5.74 0.42 12.33
CA LEU A 53 5.85 0.82 13.72
C LEU A 53 4.76 1.83 14.11
N ASN A 54 4.58 2.88 13.31
CA ASN A 54 3.63 3.94 13.63
C ASN A 54 2.17 3.54 13.48
N LEU A 55 1.82 2.73 12.47
CA LEU A 55 0.43 2.40 12.16
C LEU A 55 -0.03 1.06 12.76
N LEU A 56 0.86 0.14 13.15
CA LEU A 56 0.45 -1.16 13.70
C LEU A 56 0.73 -1.32 15.20
N HIS A 57 1.71 -0.61 15.74
CA HIS A 57 2.21 -0.82 17.10
C HIS A 57 2.10 0.40 18.02
N LEU A 58 2.14 1.61 17.47
CA LEU A 58 2.07 2.84 18.24
C LEU A 58 0.75 3.58 18.00
N ASP A 59 0.45 4.56 18.85
CA ASP A 59 -0.69 5.46 18.69
C ASP A 59 -0.32 6.67 17.82
N VAL A 60 0.33 6.40 16.69
CA VAL A 60 0.72 7.38 15.65
C VAL A 60 1.44 8.64 16.22
N PRO A 61 2.56 8.49 16.95
CA PRO A 61 3.27 9.64 17.56
C PRO A 61 3.92 10.56 16.51
N ARG A 62 4.10 10.05 15.28
CA ARG A 62 4.52 10.80 14.11
C ARG A 62 3.91 10.20 12.85
N LEU A 63 3.87 10.98 11.78
CA LEU A 63 3.53 10.49 10.45
C LEU A 63 4.75 9.87 9.77
N SER A 64 4.55 8.72 9.13
CA SER A 64 5.50 8.08 8.21
C SER A 64 4.84 8.00 6.84
N VAL A 65 5.56 8.38 5.78
CA VAL A 65 4.97 8.63 4.45
C VAL A 65 5.49 7.69 3.36
N ASP A 66 6.40 6.79 3.71
CA ASP A 66 6.97 5.80 2.80
C ASP A 66 6.37 4.41 3.08
N VAL A 67 6.23 3.58 2.06
CA VAL A 67 5.76 2.19 2.18
C VAL A 67 6.91 1.25 1.88
N ASP A 68 7.38 0.56 2.91
CA ASP A 68 8.43 -0.46 2.80
C ASP A 68 7.80 -1.84 3.02
N LEU A 69 7.89 -2.71 2.02
CA LEU A 69 7.38 -4.08 2.07
C LEU A 69 8.51 -5.09 1.87
N ASP A 70 8.42 -6.24 2.52
CA ASP A 70 9.19 -7.44 2.20
C ASP A 70 8.30 -8.45 1.49
N PHE A 71 8.80 -9.06 0.41
CA PHE A 71 8.20 -10.24 -0.20
C PHE A 71 8.52 -11.46 0.67
N VAL A 72 7.47 -12.14 1.14
CA VAL A 72 7.52 -13.31 2.02
C VAL A 72 6.74 -14.51 1.45
N GLY A 73 6.28 -14.41 0.20
CA GLY A 73 5.43 -15.43 -0.43
C GLY A 73 6.15 -16.74 -0.75
N ASN A 74 7.48 -16.72 -0.85
CA ASN A 74 8.29 -17.92 -1.09
C ASN A 74 9.70 -17.73 -0.52
N THR A 75 10.24 -18.76 0.13
CA THR A 75 11.60 -18.75 0.67
C THR A 75 12.66 -19.03 -0.40
N ASP A 76 12.31 -19.79 -1.44
CA ASP A 76 13.20 -20.13 -2.56
C ASP A 76 13.55 -18.89 -3.40
N ALA A 77 14.85 -18.71 -3.66
CA ALA A 77 15.35 -17.53 -4.35
C ALA A 77 14.99 -17.50 -5.84
N GLU A 78 14.97 -18.65 -6.51
CA GLU A 78 14.65 -18.73 -7.94
C GLU A 78 13.16 -18.56 -8.19
N GLU A 79 12.31 -19.10 -7.32
CA GLU A 79 10.86 -18.83 -7.35
C GLU A 79 10.56 -17.36 -7.06
N ALA A 80 11.20 -16.76 -6.04
CA ALA A 80 11.04 -15.34 -5.75
C ALA A 80 11.48 -14.46 -6.93
N ARG A 81 12.57 -14.84 -7.61
CA ARG A 81 13.07 -14.15 -8.81
C ARG A 81 12.07 -14.24 -9.98
N ARG A 82 11.40 -15.38 -10.15
CA ARG A 82 10.32 -15.56 -11.14
C ARG A 82 9.06 -14.77 -10.79
N ARG A 83 8.66 -14.77 -9.51
CA ARG A 83 7.46 -14.08 -9.03
C ARG A 83 7.59 -12.55 -9.05
N ARG A 84 8.79 -12.03 -8.82
CA ARG A 84 9.08 -10.58 -8.76
C ARG A 84 8.47 -9.76 -9.90
N PRO A 85 8.72 -10.03 -11.20
CA PRO A 85 8.16 -9.22 -12.28
C PRO A 85 6.63 -9.26 -12.32
N GLU A 86 6.02 -10.42 -12.03
CA GLU A 86 4.56 -10.58 -12.00
C GLU A 86 3.93 -9.78 -10.86
N LEU A 87 4.45 -9.94 -9.65
CA LEU A 87 3.97 -9.24 -8.46
C LEU A 87 4.11 -7.71 -8.63
N LEU A 88 5.22 -7.23 -9.18
CA LEU A 88 5.39 -5.80 -9.44
C LEU A 88 4.40 -5.27 -10.49
N ALA A 89 4.09 -6.06 -11.52
CA ALA A 89 3.09 -5.71 -12.53
C ALA A 89 1.66 -5.68 -11.94
N GLU A 90 1.33 -6.62 -11.05
CA GLU A 90 0.06 -6.67 -10.33
C GLU A 90 -0.12 -5.46 -9.40
N ILE A 91 0.92 -5.13 -8.62
CA ILE A 91 0.97 -3.93 -7.77
C ILE A 91 0.79 -2.66 -8.60
N GLU A 92 1.47 -2.57 -9.75
CA GLU A 92 1.33 -1.43 -10.67
C GLU A 92 -0.09 -1.31 -11.21
N LEU A 93 -0.69 -2.42 -11.64
CA LEU A 93 -2.07 -2.45 -12.14
C LEU A 93 -3.06 -2.02 -11.06
N LEU A 94 -2.91 -2.52 -9.83
CA LEU A 94 -3.70 -2.13 -8.68
C LEU A 94 -3.56 -0.63 -8.41
N ALA A 95 -2.34 -0.11 -8.34
CA ALA A 95 -2.09 1.30 -8.08
C ALA A 95 -2.70 2.21 -9.17
N ARG A 96 -2.60 1.82 -10.44
CA ARG A 96 -3.26 2.51 -11.56
C ARG A 96 -4.77 2.49 -11.41
N ALA A 97 -5.36 1.35 -11.05
CA ALA A 97 -6.80 1.20 -10.88
C ALA A 97 -7.35 2.09 -9.76
N ILE A 98 -6.56 2.38 -8.73
CA ILE A 98 -6.96 3.26 -7.62
C ILE A 98 -6.54 4.73 -7.81
N GLY A 99 -6.04 5.09 -9.00
CA GLY A 99 -5.88 6.48 -9.44
C GLY A 99 -4.46 7.04 -9.43
N TYR A 100 -3.44 6.20 -9.29
CA TYR A 100 -2.04 6.65 -9.34
C TYR A 100 -1.45 6.56 -10.76
N LYS A 101 -0.57 7.50 -11.09
CA LYS A 101 0.38 7.32 -12.19
C LYS A 101 1.65 6.68 -11.64
N VAL A 102 1.89 5.42 -12.01
CA VAL A 102 3.05 4.66 -11.54
C VAL A 102 4.28 4.99 -12.37
N VAL A 103 5.39 5.22 -11.70
CA VAL A 103 6.73 5.34 -12.29
C VAL A 103 7.62 4.35 -11.56
N GLN A 104 8.12 3.35 -12.28
CA GLN A 104 9.18 2.49 -11.78
C GLN A 104 10.50 3.26 -11.82
N GLU A 105 11.16 3.37 -10.67
CA GLU A 105 12.50 3.96 -10.62
C GLU A 105 13.55 2.95 -11.11
N ARG A 106 14.84 3.33 -11.05
CA ARG A 106 15.92 2.43 -11.45
C ARG A 106 15.79 1.10 -10.68
N PRO A 107 15.53 -0.02 -11.36
CA PRO A 107 15.37 -1.29 -10.68
C PRO A 107 16.72 -1.71 -10.10
N SER A 108 16.70 -2.22 -8.86
CA SER A 108 17.83 -2.98 -8.31
C SER A 108 17.48 -4.47 -8.32
N TYR A 109 18.50 -5.32 -8.15
CA TYR A 109 18.28 -6.76 -8.00
C TYR A 109 17.45 -7.07 -6.74
N ALA A 110 17.72 -6.34 -5.65
CA ALA A 110 17.10 -6.56 -4.35
C ALA A 110 15.68 -6.00 -4.24
N MET A 111 15.43 -4.84 -4.86
CA MET A 111 14.28 -4.01 -4.54
C MET A 111 13.53 -3.55 -5.78
N GLY A 112 12.21 -3.56 -5.71
CA GLY A 112 11.32 -2.87 -6.63
C GLY A 112 11.00 -1.49 -6.09
N HIS A 113 11.38 -0.43 -6.81
CA HIS A 113 11.16 0.96 -6.41
C HIS A 113 10.06 1.59 -7.27
N LEU A 114 8.96 2.00 -6.66
CA LEU A 114 7.81 2.59 -7.33
C LEU A 114 7.48 3.98 -6.75
N ARG A 115 7.34 4.99 -7.62
CA ARG A 115 6.68 6.26 -7.30
C ARG A 115 5.24 6.25 -7.80
N LEU A 116 4.29 6.36 -6.88
CA LEU A 116 2.86 6.41 -7.19
C LEU A 116 2.43 7.88 -7.18
N ARG A 117 2.44 8.54 -8.34
CA ARG A 117 2.16 9.98 -8.46
C ARG A 117 0.65 10.24 -8.44
N TYR A 118 0.24 11.30 -7.75
CA TYR A 118 -1.14 11.77 -7.66
C TYR A 118 -1.21 13.30 -7.58
N ARG A 119 -2.42 13.86 -7.69
CA ARG A 119 -2.71 15.24 -7.28
C ARG A 119 -3.34 15.23 -5.91
N ASP A 120 -2.79 16.02 -5.01
CA ASP A 120 -3.30 16.14 -3.65
C ASP A 120 -4.63 16.92 -3.62
N ALA A 121 -5.25 17.03 -2.45
CA ALA A 121 -6.52 17.73 -2.28
C ALA A 121 -6.44 19.24 -2.54
N SER A 122 -5.23 19.81 -2.62
CA SER A 122 -4.97 21.20 -3.02
C SER A 122 -4.64 21.32 -4.51
N GLY A 123 -4.64 20.21 -5.26
CA GLY A 123 -4.32 20.15 -6.69
C GLY A 123 -2.83 20.08 -7.00
N LEU A 124 -1.97 20.07 -5.99
CA LEU A 124 -0.52 20.00 -6.15
C LEU A 124 -0.07 18.59 -6.51
N ALA A 125 1.01 18.48 -7.28
CA ALA A 125 1.59 17.18 -7.59
C ALA A 125 2.28 16.59 -6.35
N SER A 126 1.95 15.34 -6.03
CA SER A 126 2.52 14.60 -4.91
C SER A 126 2.72 13.12 -5.29
N PHE A 127 3.32 12.33 -4.41
CA PHE A 127 3.56 10.90 -4.65
C PHE A 127 3.68 10.09 -3.35
N LEU A 128 3.40 8.79 -3.45
CA LEU A 128 3.83 7.79 -2.47
C LEU A 128 5.10 7.11 -2.98
N LYS A 129 6.01 6.80 -2.07
CA LYS A 129 7.08 5.82 -2.32
C LYS A 129 6.60 4.46 -1.87
N LEU A 130 6.77 3.47 -2.74
CA LEU A 130 6.50 2.08 -2.47
C LEU A 130 7.74 1.27 -2.88
N ASP A 131 8.39 0.72 -1.88
CA ASP A 131 9.55 -0.14 -2.04
C ASP A 131 9.19 -1.57 -1.63
N VAL A 132 9.54 -2.54 -2.47
CA VAL A 132 9.32 -3.98 -2.22
C VAL A 132 10.67 -4.68 -2.28
N ASN A 133 11.11 -5.21 -1.14
CA ASN A 133 12.33 -5.97 -0.98
C ASN A 133 12.09 -7.45 -1.25
N PHE A 134 12.94 -8.08 -2.06
CA PHE A 134 12.86 -9.50 -2.44
C PHE A 134 13.96 -10.35 -1.80
N LEU A 135 14.83 -9.77 -0.97
CA LEU A 135 15.92 -10.50 -0.31
C LEU A 135 15.53 -11.07 1.06
N ASP A 136 14.81 -10.30 1.89
CA ASP A 136 14.47 -10.67 3.27
C ASP A 136 13.21 -11.57 3.33
N ARG A 137 13.23 -12.68 2.60
CA ARG A 137 12.06 -13.55 2.37
C ARG A 137 11.62 -14.38 3.56
N VAL A 138 12.51 -14.55 4.54
CA VAL A 138 12.28 -15.35 5.75
C VAL A 138 12.43 -14.43 6.95
N PRO A 139 11.34 -13.81 7.43
CA PRO A 139 11.35 -13.05 8.66
C PRO A 139 11.79 -13.91 9.85
N VAL A 140 12.57 -13.34 10.77
CA VAL A 140 12.96 -14.02 12.02
C VAL A 140 11.75 -14.35 12.89
N LEU A 141 10.72 -13.49 12.86
CA LEU A 141 9.45 -13.68 13.56
C LEU A 141 8.32 -13.92 12.54
N PRO A 142 7.32 -14.74 12.86
CA PRO A 142 6.15 -14.93 12.00
C PRO A 142 5.47 -13.60 11.65
N THR A 143 4.92 -13.50 10.44
CA THR A 143 4.11 -12.36 10.04
C THR A 143 2.78 -12.37 10.79
N GLU A 144 2.29 -11.20 11.19
CA GLU A 144 1.04 -11.04 11.94
C GLU A 144 0.11 -10.08 11.20
N ARG A 145 -1.17 -10.44 11.11
CA ARG A 145 -2.21 -9.53 10.61
C ARG A 145 -2.66 -8.62 11.75
N ARG A 146 -2.44 -7.31 11.58
CA ARG A 146 -2.88 -6.29 12.53
C ARG A 146 -3.73 -5.22 11.83
N PRO A 147 -4.74 -4.67 12.52
CA PRO A 147 -5.47 -3.52 11.99
C PRO A 147 -4.56 -2.28 11.94
N LEU A 148 -4.72 -1.46 10.89
CA LEU A 148 -4.07 -0.16 10.80
C LEU A 148 -4.70 0.81 11.80
N ARG A 149 -3.87 1.38 12.67
CA ARG A 149 -4.19 2.49 13.58
C ARG A 149 -3.85 3.79 12.86
N HIS A 150 -4.86 4.63 12.64
CA HIS A 150 -4.68 5.92 11.98
C HIS A 150 -5.64 6.95 12.57
N PRO A 151 -5.32 8.25 12.51
CA PRO A 151 -6.13 9.30 13.15
C PRO A 151 -7.37 9.71 12.33
N PHE A 152 -7.64 9.03 11.22
CA PHE A 152 -8.78 9.35 10.36
C PHE A 152 -10.06 8.79 10.95
N ALA A 153 -11.09 9.64 11.08
CA ALA A 153 -12.46 9.18 11.30
C ALA A 153 -12.79 8.11 10.25
N THR A 154 -13.60 7.10 10.61
CA THR A 154 -13.98 5.93 9.80
C THR A 154 -14.70 6.34 8.51
N THR A 155 -13.99 7.02 7.63
CA THR A 155 -14.29 7.16 6.23
C THR A 155 -14.01 5.78 5.71
N SER A 156 -15.06 4.97 5.55
CA SER A 156 -14.95 3.63 5.00
C SER A 156 -14.03 3.71 3.78
N LEU A 157 -12.81 3.19 3.93
CA LEU A 157 -11.87 2.97 2.85
C LEU A 157 -12.52 1.90 2.00
N ARG A 158 -13.52 2.30 1.20
CA ARG A 158 -14.33 1.39 0.40
C ARG A 158 -13.45 0.93 -0.74
N SER A 159 -12.82 -0.22 -0.53
CA SER A 159 -12.33 -1.04 -1.62
C SER A 159 -13.50 -1.31 -2.56
N THR A 160 -13.35 -0.91 -3.82
CA THR A 160 -14.21 -1.45 -4.88
C THR A 160 -13.60 -2.79 -5.26
N SER A 161 -13.89 -3.83 -4.48
CA SER A 161 -13.52 -5.18 -4.90
C SER A 161 -14.17 -5.47 -6.25
N ARG A 162 -13.36 -5.82 -7.24
CA ARG A 162 -13.82 -6.29 -8.53
C ARG A 162 -14.18 -7.76 -8.33
N ARG A 163 -15.45 -8.15 -8.43
CA ARG A 163 -15.84 -9.57 -8.45
C ARG A 163 -15.04 -10.25 -9.57
N SER A 164 -14.10 -11.12 -9.22
CA SER A 164 -13.55 -12.07 -10.15
C SER A 164 -14.71 -12.95 -10.63
N ARG A 165 -14.89 -13.04 -11.95
CA ARG A 165 -15.83 -14.01 -12.52
C ARG A 165 -15.24 -15.38 -12.24
N SER A 166 -15.92 -16.20 -11.44
CA SER A 166 -15.66 -17.63 -11.39
C SER A 166 -15.94 -18.21 -12.78
N THR A 167 -14.90 -18.61 -13.49
CA THR A 167 -15.04 -19.48 -14.65
C THR A 167 -15.44 -20.86 -14.13
N SER A 168 -16.73 -21.15 -14.14
CA SER A 168 -17.24 -22.51 -14.01
C SER A 168 -16.91 -23.25 -15.29
N SER A 169 -15.98 -24.21 -15.22
CA SER A 169 -15.80 -25.24 -16.24
C SER A 169 -17.03 -26.15 -16.24
N PRO A 170 -17.65 -26.48 -17.40
CA PRO A 170 -18.68 -27.51 -17.42
C PRO A 170 -18.00 -28.88 -17.38
N SER A 171 -18.44 -29.71 -16.44
CA SER A 171 -18.16 -31.14 -16.42
C SER A 171 -18.73 -31.79 -17.68
N ALA A 172 -17.86 -32.33 -18.54
CA ALA A 172 -18.27 -33.24 -19.61
C ALA A 172 -18.57 -34.61 -19.00
N SER A 173 -19.77 -35.11 -19.33
CA SER A 173 -20.25 -36.47 -19.07
C SER A 173 -19.51 -37.50 -19.91
#